data_AF-A0A4V0HXB2-F1
#
_entry.id   AF-A0A4V0HXB2-F1
#
_cell.length_a   1.000
_cell.length_b   1.000
_cell.length_c   1.000
_cell.angle_alpha   90.00
_cell.angle_beta   90.00
_cell.angle_gamma   90.00
#
_symmetry.space_group_name_H-M   'P 1'
#
loop_
_entity.id
_entity.type
_entity.pdbx_description
1 polymer ?
#
loop_
_entity_poly.entity_id
_entity_poly.type
_entity_poly.pdbx_seq_one_letter_code
_entity_poly.pdbx_strand_id
1 'polypeptide(L)'
;MYRIAFCGLAVALTPAVTLAQFVAPGFIPANPAPNSPFGPLTPYRNTPYLGVNTRSIYGNITIGQPIPFNNPLNRITNAPFYYWTAPPQYAPPPLVPWATGSPANRVSHGYMAGGASNTNVLLHAQREMDRAQRDAGTRARAGAVAAKNAIDEEWNYERGAVGLPGGLKAVTDRPDELVRALAVADEYELVSGQALNQILAAVVAAEGKGAKGPSAFLAPQLISEVRFAGPPAADAVNFLLTGSKLNFPAAFEDPRLKDVREELDRDFAAVAAVLRDGKLPEQGRVMQFGLALRRLGDVAGPVIRELPFDDAVGARRFLNRLEVALIAFKAPNSFLMFNPAWTTEGGSVGELVKHMAKFKLQFGPVSADSSESYAALHKGLSTYLFVLTQPKK
;
A
#
# COMPACT_ATOMS: atom_id res chain seq x y z
N MET A 1 -23.40 -33.18 -41.88
CA MET A 1 -22.08 -33.86 -41.89
C MET A 1 -21.21 -33.19 -40.83
N TYR A 2 -20.89 -33.94 -39.78
CA TYR A 2 -20.17 -33.49 -38.58
C TYR A 2 -18.67 -33.31 -38.83
N ARG A 3 -18.05 -32.28 -38.24
CA ARG A 3 -16.68 -32.35 -37.72
C ARG A 3 -16.56 -31.56 -36.42
N ILE A 4 -16.39 -32.33 -35.34
CA ILE A 4 -16.03 -31.90 -33.97
C ILE A 4 -14.49 -31.91 -33.92
N ALA A 5 -13.88 -30.87 -33.36
CA ALA A 5 -12.46 -30.84 -33.03
C ALA A 5 -12.31 -30.59 -31.52
N PHE A 6 -11.83 -31.64 -30.84
CA PHE A 6 -11.39 -31.66 -29.44
C PHE A 6 -9.93 -31.18 -29.38
N CYS A 7 -9.61 -30.29 -28.44
CA CYS A 7 -8.21 -30.02 -28.06
C CYS A 7 -8.06 -29.87 -26.54
N GLY A 8 -7.48 -30.91 -25.96
CA GLY A 8 -6.51 -30.97 -24.85
C GLY A 8 -6.56 -29.94 -23.72
N LEU A 9 -7.10 -30.36 -22.58
CA LEU A 9 -6.89 -29.74 -21.27
C LEU A 9 -5.56 -30.26 -20.68
N ALA A 10 -4.56 -29.38 -20.52
CA ALA A 10 -3.34 -29.68 -19.78
C ALA A 10 -3.45 -29.10 -18.36
N VAL A 11 -3.50 -29.98 -17.35
CA VAL A 11 -3.46 -29.62 -15.92
C VAL A 11 -2.00 -29.52 -15.49
N ALA A 12 -1.53 -28.30 -15.22
CA ALA A 12 -0.25 -28.07 -14.56
C ALA A 12 -0.49 -27.80 -13.07
N LEU A 13 0.00 -28.70 -12.21
CA LEU A 13 0.07 -28.52 -10.77
C LEU A 13 1.32 -27.69 -10.44
N THR A 14 1.15 -26.57 -9.74
CA THR A 14 2.25 -25.81 -9.13
C THR A 14 2.09 -25.74 -7.61
N PRO A 15 3.20 -25.65 -6.84
CA PRO A 15 3.18 -25.81 -5.40
C PRO A 15 2.72 -24.54 -4.67
N ALA A 16 1.94 -24.72 -3.61
CA ALA A 16 1.57 -23.67 -2.67
C ALA A 16 2.81 -23.25 -1.86
N VAL A 17 3.20 -21.98 -1.97
CA VAL A 17 4.20 -21.36 -1.11
C VAL A 17 3.47 -20.58 -0.02
N THR A 18 3.42 -21.14 1.18
CA THR A 18 2.96 -20.47 2.39
C THR A 18 4.07 -19.59 2.96
N LEU A 19 3.93 -18.27 2.82
CA LEU A 19 4.81 -17.31 3.50
C LEU A 19 4.36 -17.13 4.96
N ALA A 20 5.16 -17.63 5.89
CA ALA A 20 4.99 -17.40 7.32
C ALA A 20 5.34 -15.93 7.67
N GLN A 21 4.40 -15.22 8.29
CA GLN A 21 4.63 -13.89 8.84
C GLN A 21 5.38 -14.01 10.18
N PHE A 22 6.61 -13.49 10.25
CA PHE A 22 7.34 -13.34 11.50
C PHE A 22 6.86 -12.09 12.24
N VAL A 23 6.42 -12.25 13.48
CA VAL A 23 6.07 -11.14 14.38
C VAL A 23 7.33 -10.72 15.14
N ALA A 24 7.54 -9.41 15.28
CA ALA A 24 8.68 -8.82 15.99
C ALA A 24 8.78 -9.29 17.45
N PRO A 25 10.00 -9.37 18.04
CA PRO A 25 10.17 -9.75 19.44
C PRO A 25 9.47 -8.75 20.36
N GLY A 26 8.58 -9.27 21.22
CA GLY A 26 7.85 -8.49 22.21
C GLY A 26 8.01 -9.09 23.60
N PHE A 27 8.02 -8.25 24.63
CA PHE A 27 7.90 -8.68 26.02
C PHE A 27 6.51 -9.26 26.24
N ILE A 28 6.41 -10.52 26.64
CA ILE A 28 5.13 -11.17 26.92
C ILE A 28 4.85 -11.07 28.42
N PRO A 29 3.83 -10.32 28.88
CA PRO A 29 3.39 -10.40 30.26
C PRO A 29 2.77 -11.77 30.55
N ALA A 30 2.96 -12.27 31.77
CA ALA A 30 2.43 -13.57 32.18
C ALA A 30 0.89 -13.58 32.09
N ASN A 31 0.35 -14.62 31.47
CA ASN A 31 -1.09 -14.88 31.42
C ASN A 31 -1.52 -15.41 32.80
N PRO A 32 -2.42 -14.76 33.55
CA PRO A 32 -2.89 -15.29 34.83
C PRO A 32 -3.78 -16.51 34.57
N ALA A 33 -3.32 -17.70 34.94
CA ALA A 33 -4.15 -18.90 34.88
C ALA A 33 -5.26 -18.83 35.97
N PRO A 34 -6.47 -19.32 35.69
CA PRO A 34 -7.54 -19.40 36.69
C PRO A 34 -7.17 -20.36 37.83
N ASN A 35 -7.45 -19.93 39.05
CA ASN A 35 -7.19 -20.65 40.30
C ASN A 35 -7.72 -22.10 40.25
N SER A 36 -6.85 -23.08 40.51
CA SER A 36 -7.28 -24.46 40.74
C SER A 36 -7.79 -24.63 42.19
N PRO A 37 -8.83 -25.43 42.43
CA PRO A 37 -9.44 -25.57 43.76
C PRO A 37 -8.77 -26.62 44.67
N PHE A 38 -7.56 -27.09 44.35
CA PHE A 38 -6.91 -28.18 45.10
C PHE A 38 -5.54 -27.79 45.67
N GLY A 39 -5.54 -27.24 46.89
CA GLY A 39 -4.46 -27.32 47.88
C GLY A 39 -3.16 -26.52 47.63
N PRO A 40 -2.37 -26.24 48.68
CA PRO A 40 -1.27 -25.28 48.62
C PRO A 40 -0.02 -25.94 48.04
N LEU A 41 0.24 -25.69 46.75
CA LEU A 41 1.52 -26.02 46.14
C LEU A 41 2.31 -24.73 45.86
N THR A 42 3.51 -24.71 46.43
CA THR A 42 4.72 -23.90 46.15
C THR A 42 4.61 -22.73 45.17
N PRO A 43 5.19 -21.55 45.50
CA PRO A 43 5.17 -20.39 44.61
C PRO A 43 5.88 -20.72 43.28
N TYR A 44 5.10 -20.85 42.21
CA TYR A 44 5.62 -20.95 40.85
C TYR A 44 6.37 -19.66 40.54
N ARG A 45 7.68 -19.80 40.34
CA ARG A 45 8.61 -18.71 40.10
C ARG A 45 8.47 -18.28 38.64
N ASN A 46 7.84 -17.13 38.41
CA ASN A 46 7.73 -16.52 37.09
C ASN A 46 9.13 -16.12 36.57
N THR A 47 9.75 -16.97 35.75
CA THR A 47 10.95 -16.58 34.98
C THR A 47 10.51 -15.92 33.68
N PRO A 48 10.84 -14.64 33.43
CA PRO A 48 10.60 -14.03 32.13
C PRO A 48 11.50 -14.71 31.07
N TYR A 49 10.91 -14.93 29.89
CA TYR A 49 11.57 -15.51 28.73
C TYR A 49 11.78 -14.45 27.66
N LEU A 50 12.96 -14.43 27.05
CA LEU A 50 13.18 -13.72 25.81
C LEU A 50 13.08 -14.76 24.68
N GLY A 51 12.04 -14.65 23.85
CA GLY A 51 11.80 -15.63 22.80
C GLY A 51 10.91 -15.10 21.68
N VAL A 52 10.95 -15.78 20.55
CA VAL A 52 10.10 -15.49 19.38
C VAL A 52 9.02 -16.56 19.32
N ASN A 53 7.76 -16.12 19.16
CA ASN A 53 6.65 -17.03 18.94
C ASN A 53 6.47 -17.24 17.43
N THR A 54 6.49 -18.50 17.01
CA THR A 54 6.09 -18.88 15.66
C THR A 54 4.78 -19.66 15.76
N ARG A 55 3.79 -19.25 14.96
CA ARG A 55 2.56 -20.03 14.80
C ARG A 55 2.87 -21.24 13.96
N SER A 56 2.64 -22.43 14.51
CA SER A 56 2.67 -23.68 13.76
C SER A 56 1.26 -24.27 13.66
N ILE A 57 1.07 -25.24 12.77
CA ILE A 57 -0.18 -26.00 12.64
C ILE A 57 -0.54 -26.79 13.91
N TYR A 58 0.40 -26.95 14.86
CA TYR A 58 0.20 -27.63 16.15
C TYR A 58 0.02 -26.64 17.32
N GLY A 59 -0.13 -25.33 17.03
CA GLY A 59 -0.21 -24.27 18.04
C GLY A 59 1.02 -23.37 18.05
N ASN A 60 1.07 -22.45 19.01
CA ASN A 60 2.19 -21.51 19.17
C ASN A 60 3.41 -22.24 19.73
N ILE A 61 4.52 -22.20 19.01
CA ILE A 61 5.82 -22.68 19.49
C ILE A 61 6.64 -21.46 19.90
N THR A 62 7.09 -21.44 21.16
CA THR A 62 8.00 -20.41 21.67
C THR A 62 9.43 -20.93 21.62
N ILE A 63 10.31 -20.27 20.87
CA ILE A 63 11.75 -20.55 20.88
C ILE A 63 12.43 -19.39 21.61
N GLY A 64 13.02 -19.67 22.78
CA GLY A 64 13.64 -18.64 23.62
C GLY A 64 14.54 -19.18 24.72
N GLN A 65 15.38 -18.31 25.28
CA GLN A 65 16.20 -18.64 26.45
C GLN A 65 15.59 -18.04 27.73
N PRO A 66 15.56 -18.79 28.85
CA PRO A 66 15.22 -18.21 30.14
C PRO A 66 16.34 -17.24 30.55
N ILE A 67 15.98 -16.05 31.01
CA ILE A 67 16.96 -15.10 31.55
C ILE A 67 17.22 -15.50 33.02
N PRO A 68 18.43 -15.97 33.39
CA PRO A 68 18.72 -16.28 34.78
C PRO A 68 18.79 -14.97 35.58
N PHE A 69 17.82 -14.76 36.47
CA PHE A 69 17.97 -13.76 37.52
C PHE A 69 18.96 -14.26 38.55
N ASN A 70 20.13 -13.62 38.58
CA ASN A 70 21.12 -13.80 39.63
C ASN A 70 20.57 -13.16 40.92
N ASN A 71 19.81 -13.91 41.71
CA ASN A 71 19.39 -13.50 43.04
C ASN A 71 20.56 -13.78 44.00
N PRO A 72 21.20 -12.76 44.63
CA PRO A 72 22.37 -12.96 45.48
C PRO A 72 22.10 -13.73 46.78
N LEU A 73 20.84 -14.12 47.07
CA LEU A 73 20.48 -14.79 48.32
C LEU A 73 20.23 -16.31 48.21
N ASN A 74 20.46 -16.97 47.07
CA ASN A 74 20.32 -18.43 46.98
C ASN A 74 21.56 -19.08 46.38
N ARG A 75 22.58 -19.29 47.23
CA ARG A 75 23.58 -20.35 47.01
C ARG A 75 22.98 -21.65 47.53
N ILE A 76 23.28 -22.75 46.83
CA ILE A 76 22.85 -24.13 47.07
C ILE A 76 21.57 -24.49 46.31
N THR A 77 21.73 -24.84 45.03
CA THR A 77 21.42 -26.17 44.49
C THR A 77 21.88 -26.23 43.04
N ASN A 78 22.93 -27.02 42.77
CA ASN A 78 23.25 -27.49 41.43
C ASN A 78 22.14 -28.46 41.00
N ALA A 79 21.26 -28.05 40.08
CA ALA A 79 20.37 -28.98 39.38
C ALA A 79 20.94 -29.20 37.97
N PRO A 80 21.23 -30.45 37.56
CA PRO A 80 21.67 -30.74 36.20
C PRO A 80 20.52 -30.52 35.21
N PHE A 81 20.87 -29.97 34.05
CA PHE A 81 19.99 -29.79 32.90
C PHE A 81 19.48 -31.16 32.41
N TYR A 82 18.17 -31.40 32.50
CA TYR A 82 17.51 -32.48 31.77
C TYR A 82 16.94 -31.94 30.46
N TYR A 83 17.53 -32.36 29.34
CA TYR A 83 16.84 -32.32 28.05
C TYR A 83 15.84 -33.49 28.04
N TRP A 84 14.54 -33.17 28.08
CA TRP A 84 13.49 -34.15 27.82
C TRP A 84 13.30 -34.25 26.30
N THR A 85 14.04 -35.16 25.66
CA THR A 85 13.65 -35.76 24.39
C THR A 85 13.48 -37.25 24.66
N ALA A 86 12.26 -37.76 24.44
CA ALA A 86 11.99 -39.18 24.53
C ALA A 86 12.50 -39.89 23.27
N PRO A 87 13.21 -41.03 23.41
CA PRO A 87 13.19 -42.09 22.39
C PRO A 87 12.79 -43.44 22.99
N PRO A 88 12.28 -44.40 22.19
CA PRO A 88 11.99 -45.74 22.67
C PRO A 88 13.27 -46.60 22.68
N GLN A 89 13.53 -47.15 23.88
CA GLN A 89 13.99 -48.51 24.21
C GLN A 89 15.01 -49.23 23.29
N TYR A 90 16.18 -49.53 23.88
CA TYR A 90 16.96 -50.80 23.88
C TYR A 90 18.47 -50.55 23.78
N ALA A 91 19.18 -50.62 24.91
CA ALA A 91 20.59 -51.02 24.97
C ALA A 91 20.98 -51.35 26.44
N PRO A 92 21.72 -52.45 26.69
CA PRO A 92 22.13 -52.85 28.05
C PRO A 92 23.34 -52.04 28.55
N PRO A 93 23.56 -51.97 29.88
CA PRO A 93 24.59 -51.12 30.46
C PRO A 93 25.96 -51.81 30.47
N PRO A 94 27.08 -51.11 30.15
CA PRO A 94 28.36 -51.55 30.61
C PRO A 94 28.66 -50.96 32.00
N LEU A 95 28.90 -51.88 32.93
CA LEU A 95 29.82 -51.78 34.06
C LEU A 95 31.03 -50.91 33.70
N VAL A 96 31.50 -49.99 34.57
CA VAL A 96 32.76 -50.04 35.38
C VAL A 96 32.91 -48.73 36.21
N PRO A 97 33.94 -48.51 37.08
CA PRO A 97 33.81 -48.59 38.52
C PRO A 97 33.99 -47.24 39.26
N TRP A 98 33.56 -47.28 40.51
CA TRP A 98 34.07 -46.49 41.64
C TRP A 98 35.58 -46.20 41.56
N ALA A 99 35.93 -44.92 41.56
CA ALA A 99 37.26 -44.45 41.92
C ALA A 99 37.12 -43.25 42.87
N THR A 100 37.26 -43.58 44.14
CA THR A 100 37.43 -42.70 45.29
C THR A 100 38.74 -41.90 45.20
N GLY A 101 38.68 -40.62 45.58
CA GLY A 101 39.79 -39.92 46.21
C GLY A 101 40.50 -38.86 45.36
N SER A 102 40.20 -37.58 45.59
CA SER A 102 41.11 -36.65 46.29
C SER A 102 40.70 -35.17 46.05
N PRO A 103 40.75 -34.29 47.06
CA PRO A 103 40.28 -32.91 46.97
C PRO A 103 41.44 -31.96 46.64
N ALA A 104 41.42 -31.34 45.47
CA ALA A 104 42.27 -30.18 45.19
C ALA A 104 41.72 -29.32 44.05
N ASN A 105 40.96 -28.30 44.44
CA ASN A 105 41.14 -26.91 43.99
C ASN A 105 41.70 -26.71 42.57
N ARG A 106 40.82 -26.64 41.56
CA ARG A 106 41.08 -25.88 40.33
C ARG A 106 39.84 -25.11 39.94
N VAL A 107 39.81 -23.85 40.36
CA VAL A 107 38.88 -22.84 39.86
C VAL A 107 39.25 -22.56 38.40
N SER A 108 38.55 -23.23 37.48
CA SER A 108 38.62 -22.95 36.05
C SER A 108 37.98 -21.59 35.77
N HIS A 109 38.79 -20.53 35.82
CA HIS A 109 38.40 -19.19 35.38
C HIS A 109 38.31 -19.21 33.85
N GLY A 110 37.10 -19.23 33.32
CA GLY A 110 36.85 -19.02 31.89
C GLY A 110 37.23 -17.60 31.49
N TYR A 111 37.99 -17.48 30.40
CA TYR A 111 38.54 -16.24 29.81
C TYR A 111 37.51 -15.21 29.32
N MET A 112 36.24 -15.28 29.72
CA MET A 112 35.19 -14.32 29.33
C MET A 112 34.62 -13.48 30.48
N ALA A 113 35.13 -13.59 31.71
CA ALA A 113 34.60 -12.87 32.87
C ALA A 113 35.44 -11.64 33.30
N GLY A 114 36.16 -11.01 32.36
CA GLY A 114 37.13 -9.93 32.65
C GLY A 114 36.73 -8.51 32.25
N GLY A 115 35.43 -8.19 32.07
CA GLY A 115 35.02 -6.92 31.47
C GLY A 115 33.79 -6.22 32.07
N ALA A 116 33.36 -6.56 33.29
CA ALA A 116 32.05 -6.13 33.82
C ALA A 116 32.12 -5.15 35.01
N SER A 117 33.10 -4.25 35.07
CA SER A 117 33.14 -3.20 36.11
C SER A 117 33.17 -1.77 35.57
N ASN A 118 33.17 -1.56 34.25
CA ASN A 118 33.13 -0.22 33.69
C ASN A 118 31.74 0.09 33.11
N THR A 119 30.89 0.74 33.92
CA THR A 119 29.50 1.12 33.60
C THR A 119 29.40 1.91 32.29
N ASN A 120 30.45 2.65 31.92
CA ASN A 120 30.51 3.41 30.67
C ASN A 120 30.59 2.50 29.44
N VAL A 121 31.27 1.35 29.52
CA VAL A 121 31.40 0.42 28.38
C VAL A 121 30.07 -0.29 28.11
N LEU A 122 29.32 -0.65 29.15
CA LEU A 122 27.97 -1.20 29.02
C LEU A 122 27.00 -0.17 28.41
N LEU A 123 27.06 1.09 28.85
CA LEU A 123 26.22 2.16 28.30
C LEU A 123 26.57 2.46 26.83
N HIS A 124 27.85 2.41 26.46
CA HIS A 124 28.29 2.55 25.07
C HIS A 124 27.84 1.37 24.20
N ALA A 125 28.00 0.14 24.68
CA ALA A 125 27.53 -1.06 23.97
C ALA A 125 26.00 -1.04 23.77
N GLN A 126 25.24 -0.59 24.77
CA GLN A 126 23.79 -0.45 24.68
C GLN A 126 23.38 0.61 23.64
N ARG A 127 24.04 1.76 23.62
CA ARG A 127 23.80 2.81 22.60
C ARG A 127 24.17 2.33 21.19
N GLU A 128 25.23 1.54 21.05
CA GLU A 128 25.60 0.95 19.75
C GLU A 128 24.59 -0.09 19.28
N MET A 129 24.07 -0.94 20.18
CA MET A 129 22.97 -1.85 19.84
C MET A 129 21.70 -1.10 19.40
N ASP A 130 21.31 -0.04 20.11
CA ASP A 130 20.15 0.79 19.75
C ASP A 130 20.32 1.50 18.40
N ARG A 131 21.55 1.88 18.06
CA ARG A 131 21.88 2.48 16.76
C ARG A 131 21.83 1.42 15.66
N ALA A 132 22.42 0.25 15.89
CA ALA A 132 22.40 -0.87 14.95
C ALA A 132 20.98 -1.37 14.66
N GLN A 133 20.10 -1.44 15.67
CA GLN A 133 18.70 -1.84 15.49
C GLN A 133 17.90 -0.81 14.67
N ARG A 134 18.12 0.48 14.90
CA ARG A 134 17.52 1.55 14.09
C ARG A 134 18.01 1.51 12.64
N ASP A 135 19.30 1.32 12.42
CA ASP A 135 19.89 1.19 11.09
C ASP A 135 19.41 -0.09 10.37
N ALA A 136 19.21 -1.18 11.09
CA ALA A 136 18.61 -2.40 10.53
C ALA A 136 17.14 -2.18 10.14
N GLY A 137 16.36 -1.47 10.96
CA GLY A 137 14.96 -1.13 10.68
C GLY A 137 14.81 -0.19 9.47
N THR A 138 15.69 0.80 9.31
CA THR A 138 15.68 1.69 8.14
C THR A 138 16.09 0.97 6.86
N ARG A 139 17.09 0.09 6.91
CA ARG A 139 17.48 -0.76 5.76
C ARG A 139 16.40 -1.77 5.39
N ALA A 140 15.73 -2.38 6.38
CA ALA A 140 14.63 -3.30 6.13
C ALA A 140 13.42 -2.60 5.49
N ARG A 141 13.11 -1.37 5.92
CA ARG A 141 12.03 -0.56 5.31
C ARG A 141 12.41 -0.04 3.93
N ALA A 142 13.64 0.45 3.74
CA ALA A 142 14.13 0.87 2.43
C ALA A 142 14.16 -0.30 1.44
N GLY A 143 14.60 -1.47 1.89
CA GLY A 143 14.58 -2.72 1.13
C GLY A 143 13.16 -3.22 0.84
N ALA A 144 12.22 -3.10 1.78
CA ALA A 144 10.83 -3.49 1.56
C ALA A 144 10.10 -2.58 0.56
N VAL A 145 10.37 -1.27 0.59
CA VAL A 145 9.81 -0.33 -0.41
C VAL A 145 10.45 -0.56 -1.78
N ALA A 146 11.77 -0.74 -1.84
CA ALA A 146 12.46 -1.07 -3.09
C ALA A 146 12.01 -2.43 -3.66
N ALA A 147 11.82 -3.45 -2.82
CA ALA A 147 11.31 -4.76 -3.22
C ALA A 147 9.85 -4.69 -3.66
N LYS A 148 9.00 -3.91 -2.98
CA LYS A 148 7.61 -3.71 -3.40
C LYS A 148 7.56 -3.00 -4.75
N ASN A 149 8.34 -1.95 -4.94
CA ASN A 149 8.41 -1.24 -6.22
C ASN A 149 8.97 -2.14 -7.33
N ALA A 150 9.99 -2.95 -7.05
CA ALA A 150 10.54 -3.90 -8.01
C ALA A 150 9.53 -5.01 -8.35
N ILE A 151 8.77 -5.52 -7.38
CA ILE A 151 7.68 -6.48 -7.61
C ILE A 151 6.55 -5.82 -8.42
N ASP A 152 6.17 -4.58 -8.11
CA ASP A 152 5.15 -3.84 -8.85
C ASP A 152 5.64 -3.54 -10.29
N GLU A 153 6.92 -3.21 -10.49
CA GLU A 153 7.55 -3.00 -11.79
C GLU A 153 7.67 -4.30 -12.59
N GLU A 154 8.08 -5.41 -11.97
CA GLU A 154 8.18 -6.73 -12.59
C GLU A 154 6.79 -7.28 -12.93
N TRP A 155 5.82 -7.09 -12.03
CA TRP A 155 4.41 -7.41 -12.25
C TRP A 155 3.77 -6.51 -13.32
N ASN A 156 4.22 -5.27 -13.49
CA ASN A 156 3.82 -4.39 -14.59
C ASN A 156 4.55 -4.72 -15.89
N TYR A 157 5.78 -5.24 -15.83
CA TYR A 157 6.59 -5.69 -16.97
C TYR A 157 6.04 -7.01 -17.54
N GLU A 158 5.74 -7.99 -16.69
CA GLU A 158 5.09 -9.25 -17.06
C GLU A 158 3.65 -9.01 -17.55
N ARG A 159 2.95 -8.00 -17.02
CA ARG A 159 1.66 -7.56 -17.57
C ARG A 159 1.78 -6.64 -18.81
N GLY A 160 2.96 -6.14 -19.16
CA GLY A 160 3.15 -5.04 -20.11
C GLY A 160 3.52 -5.43 -21.55
N ALA A 161 3.87 -6.69 -21.83
CA ALA A 161 4.19 -7.09 -23.19
C ALA A 161 2.90 -7.29 -24.02
N VAL A 162 2.63 -6.31 -24.90
CA VAL A 162 1.65 -6.28 -26.00
C VAL A 162 0.18 -6.05 -25.60
N GLY A 163 -0.37 -4.88 -25.95
CA GLY A 163 -1.82 -4.65 -26.03
C GLY A 163 -2.30 -3.23 -25.69
N LEU A 164 -2.72 -2.49 -26.72
CA LEU A 164 -3.42 -1.18 -26.73
C LEU A 164 -2.70 0.06 -26.12
N PRO A 165 -2.96 1.28 -26.65
CA PRO A 165 -2.27 2.48 -26.20
C PRO A 165 -2.81 2.96 -24.84
N GLY A 166 -1.98 2.89 -23.79
CA GLY A 166 -2.30 3.42 -22.45
C GLY A 166 -2.40 2.39 -21.33
N GLY A 167 -1.95 1.14 -21.53
CA GLY A 167 -1.94 0.10 -20.49
C GLY A 167 -3.30 -0.55 -20.20
N LEU A 168 -4.37 -0.11 -20.86
CA LEU A 168 -5.66 -0.80 -20.88
C LEU A 168 -5.55 -1.98 -21.86
N LYS A 169 -5.21 -3.18 -21.37
CA LYS A 169 -5.24 -4.39 -22.21
C LYS A 169 -6.68 -4.64 -22.69
N ALA A 170 -6.80 -5.08 -23.94
CA ALA A 170 -8.10 -5.43 -24.51
C ALA A 170 -8.69 -6.58 -23.68
N VAL A 171 -9.80 -6.32 -23.00
CA VAL A 171 -10.49 -7.31 -22.15
C VAL A 171 -11.06 -8.48 -22.98
N THR A 172 -10.94 -8.43 -24.32
CA THR A 172 -11.29 -9.54 -25.22
C THR A 172 -10.58 -10.85 -24.88
N ASP A 173 -9.43 -10.81 -24.20
CA ASP A 173 -8.67 -12.02 -23.84
C ASP A 173 -9.02 -12.55 -22.43
N ARG A 174 -9.88 -11.86 -21.67
CA ARG A 174 -10.25 -12.22 -20.29
C ARG A 174 -11.74 -12.00 -20.02
N PRO A 175 -12.63 -12.82 -20.63
CA PRO A 175 -14.07 -12.71 -20.43
C PRO A 175 -14.46 -12.81 -18.94
N ASP A 176 -13.74 -13.60 -18.14
CA ASP A 176 -14.03 -13.79 -16.71
C ASP A 176 -13.84 -12.51 -15.89
N GLU A 177 -12.83 -11.68 -16.23
CA GLU A 177 -12.61 -10.40 -15.55
C GLU A 177 -13.73 -9.41 -15.88
N LEU A 178 -14.20 -9.38 -17.14
CA LEU A 178 -15.33 -8.54 -17.54
C LEU A 178 -16.63 -8.97 -16.86
N VAL A 179 -16.89 -10.27 -16.82
CA VAL A 179 -18.08 -10.82 -16.16
C VAL A 179 -18.05 -10.46 -14.67
N ARG A 180 -16.88 -10.53 -14.02
CA ARG A 180 -16.71 -10.07 -12.64
C ARG A 180 -16.96 -8.57 -12.51
N ALA A 181 -16.37 -7.76 -13.37
CA ALA A 181 -16.55 -6.31 -13.38
C ALA A 181 -18.02 -5.92 -13.52
N LEU A 182 -18.77 -6.62 -14.37
CA LEU A 182 -20.19 -6.39 -14.62
C LEU A 182 -21.10 -6.88 -13.49
N ALA A 183 -20.68 -7.91 -12.74
CA ALA A 183 -21.51 -8.55 -11.72
C ALA A 183 -21.62 -7.78 -10.39
N VAL A 184 -20.81 -6.72 -10.18
CA VAL A 184 -20.81 -5.85 -8.98
C VAL A 184 -20.98 -6.63 -7.67
N ALA A 185 -20.06 -7.56 -7.41
CA ALA A 185 -20.07 -8.29 -6.14
C ALA A 185 -19.16 -7.65 -5.07
N ASP A 186 -18.17 -6.86 -5.47
CA ASP A 186 -17.17 -6.31 -4.56
C ASP A 186 -17.19 -4.76 -4.57
N GLU A 187 -17.66 -4.19 -3.46
CA GLU A 187 -17.66 -2.74 -3.23
C GLU A 187 -16.24 -2.16 -3.29
N TYR A 188 -15.22 -2.93 -2.90
CA TYR A 188 -13.83 -2.50 -2.95
C TYR A 188 -13.33 -2.31 -4.39
N GLU A 189 -13.70 -3.21 -5.31
CA GLU A 189 -13.33 -3.09 -6.74
C GLU A 189 -14.02 -1.89 -7.41
N LEU A 190 -15.20 -1.52 -6.93
CA LEU A 190 -15.92 -0.33 -7.37
C LEU A 190 -15.25 0.94 -6.84
N VAL A 191 -15.01 1.01 -5.52
CA VAL A 191 -14.39 2.15 -4.82
C VAL A 191 -12.97 2.42 -5.33
N SER A 192 -12.20 1.39 -5.65
CA SER A 192 -10.86 1.53 -6.25
C SER A 192 -10.88 2.01 -7.71
N GLY A 193 -12.04 1.96 -8.38
CA GLY A 193 -12.19 2.26 -9.81
C GLY A 193 -11.74 1.12 -10.73
N GLN A 194 -11.28 -0.01 -10.20
CA GLN A 194 -10.77 -1.13 -10.99
C GLN A 194 -11.84 -1.74 -11.90
N ALA A 195 -13.05 -2.01 -11.37
CA ALA A 195 -14.15 -2.55 -12.16
C ALA A 195 -14.56 -1.59 -13.29
N LEU A 196 -14.60 -0.28 -13.01
CA LEU A 196 -14.91 0.75 -14.01
C LEU A 196 -13.87 0.79 -15.13
N ASN A 197 -12.59 0.63 -14.79
CA ASN A 197 -11.50 0.60 -15.77
C ASN A 197 -11.55 -0.63 -16.68
N GLN A 198 -11.98 -1.79 -16.16
CA GLN A 198 -12.19 -3.00 -16.98
C GLN A 198 -13.35 -2.81 -17.96
N ILE A 199 -14.47 -2.25 -17.51
CA ILE A 199 -15.62 -1.94 -18.38
C ILE A 199 -15.22 -0.87 -19.41
N LEU A 200 -14.49 0.16 -19.01
CA LEU A 200 -13.96 1.20 -19.90
C LEU A 200 -13.14 0.60 -21.05
N ALA A 201 -12.20 -0.30 -20.74
CA ALA A 201 -11.40 -0.99 -21.75
C ALA A 201 -12.27 -1.78 -22.74
N ALA A 202 -13.30 -2.48 -22.25
CA ALA A 202 -14.24 -3.22 -23.09
C ALA A 202 -15.07 -2.29 -23.99
N VAL A 203 -15.56 -1.16 -23.47
CA VAL A 203 -16.31 -0.15 -24.24
C VAL A 203 -15.43 0.45 -25.33
N VAL A 204 -14.20 0.87 -25.00
CA VAL A 204 -13.25 1.43 -25.97
C VAL A 204 -12.94 0.41 -27.09
N ALA A 205 -12.77 -0.87 -26.73
CA ALA A 205 -12.56 -1.92 -27.71
C ALA A 205 -13.79 -2.15 -28.61
N ALA A 206 -15.01 -2.04 -28.08
CA ALA A 206 -16.24 -2.15 -28.86
C ALA A 206 -16.43 -0.96 -29.81
N GLU A 207 -16.22 0.28 -29.34
CA GLU A 207 -16.28 1.49 -30.17
C GLU A 207 -15.20 1.47 -31.27
N GLY A 208 -14.01 0.97 -30.97
CA GLY A 208 -12.93 0.78 -31.95
C GLY A 208 -13.30 -0.18 -33.08
N LYS A 209 -14.24 -1.11 -32.85
CA LYS A 209 -14.82 -1.99 -33.88
C LYS A 209 -15.99 -1.34 -34.63
N GLY A 210 -16.27 -0.06 -34.40
CA GLY A 210 -17.37 0.68 -35.04
C GLY A 210 -18.75 0.43 -34.43
N ALA A 211 -18.82 -0.14 -33.22
CA ALA A 211 -20.05 -0.15 -32.45
C ALA A 211 -20.42 1.28 -32.06
N LYS A 212 -21.70 1.63 -32.19
CA LYS A 212 -22.27 2.91 -31.79
C LYS A 212 -23.65 2.65 -31.23
N GLY A 213 -24.03 3.37 -30.19
CA GLY A 213 -25.33 3.22 -29.56
C GLY A 213 -25.71 4.43 -28.72
N PRO A 214 -27.00 4.54 -28.33
CA PRO A 214 -27.43 5.53 -27.36
C PRO A 214 -26.65 5.38 -26.06
N SER A 215 -26.27 6.51 -25.48
CA SER A 215 -25.54 6.57 -24.22
C SER A 215 -26.42 7.15 -23.13
N ALA A 216 -26.29 6.63 -21.91
CA ALA A 216 -26.91 7.24 -20.74
C ALA A 216 -26.35 8.66 -20.51
N PHE A 217 -27.21 9.55 -20.04
CA PHE A 217 -26.86 10.88 -19.60
C PHE A 217 -26.27 10.85 -18.18
N LEU A 218 -25.21 11.62 -17.96
CA LEU A 218 -24.54 11.82 -16.69
C LEU A 218 -24.74 13.27 -16.26
N ALA A 219 -25.33 13.45 -15.07
CA ALA A 219 -25.53 14.77 -14.50
C ALA A 219 -24.18 15.45 -14.18
N PRO A 220 -24.10 16.79 -14.26
CA PRO A 220 -22.89 17.54 -13.92
C PRO A 220 -22.32 17.19 -12.53
N GLN A 221 -23.20 17.01 -11.54
CA GLN A 221 -22.82 16.67 -10.17
C GLN A 221 -22.06 15.34 -10.12
N LEU A 222 -22.58 14.31 -10.82
CA LEU A 222 -21.94 13.00 -10.88
C LEU A 222 -20.54 13.09 -11.52
N ILE A 223 -20.38 13.85 -12.61
CA ILE A 223 -19.06 14.01 -13.26
C ILE A 223 -18.07 14.75 -12.35
N SER A 224 -18.51 15.74 -11.57
CA SER A 224 -17.65 16.49 -10.65
C SER A 224 -17.07 15.65 -9.51
N GLU A 225 -17.74 14.55 -9.16
CA GLU A 225 -17.33 13.59 -8.14
C GLU A 225 -16.40 12.50 -8.68
N VAL A 226 -16.35 12.31 -9.99
CA VAL A 226 -15.42 11.35 -10.62
C VAL A 226 -13.98 11.80 -10.37
N ARG A 227 -13.13 10.82 -10.06
CA ARG A 227 -11.69 11.01 -9.96
C ARG A 227 -11.02 10.28 -11.11
N PHE A 228 -10.10 10.97 -11.78
CA PHE A 228 -9.29 10.42 -12.85
C PHE A 228 -7.90 10.03 -12.33
N ALA A 229 -7.33 8.99 -12.92
CA ALA A 229 -5.97 8.51 -12.71
C ALA A 229 -5.26 8.31 -14.06
N GLY A 230 -3.96 8.04 -14.01
CA GLY A 230 -3.13 7.77 -15.17
C GLY A 230 -2.11 8.89 -15.45
N PRO A 231 -2.02 9.43 -16.68
CA PRO A 231 -1.00 10.40 -17.05
C PRO A 231 -1.17 11.75 -16.31
N PRO A 232 -0.20 12.67 -16.41
CA PRO A 232 -0.28 13.99 -15.77
C PRO A 232 -1.56 14.80 -16.03
N ALA A 233 -2.21 14.55 -17.17
CA ALA A 233 -3.50 15.14 -17.51
C ALA A 233 -4.60 14.78 -16.50
N ALA A 234 -4.55 13.61 -15.85
CA ALA A 234 -5.54 13.18 -14.89
C ALA A 234 -5.57 14.10 -13.65
N ASP A 235 -4.40 14.44 -13.10
CA ASP A 235 -4.32 15.36 -11.96
C ASP A 235 -4.81 16.76 -12.34
N ALA A 236 -4.42 17.27 -13.51
CA ALA A 236 -4.93 18.54 -14.02
C ALA A 236 -6.46 18.56 -14.12
N VAL A 237 -7.08 17.53 -14.71
CA VAL A 237 -8.54 17.42 -14.81
C VAL A 237 -9.20 17.34 -13.43
N ASN A 238 -8.63 16.59 -12.48
CA ASN A 238 -9.16 16.49 -11.13
C ASN A 238 -9.19 17.86 -10.41
N PHE A 239 -8.12 18.65 -10.53
CA PHE A 239 -8.10 20.00 -9.98
C PHE A 239 -9.12 20.91 -10.69
N LEU A 240 -9.23 20.80 -12.01
CA LEU A 240 -10.20 21.57 -12.80
C LEU A 240 -11.66 21.17 -12.53
N LEU A 241 -11.97 19.95 -12.08
CA LEU A 241 -13.33 19.56 -11.68
C LEU A 241 -13.70 20.08 -10.29
N THR A 242 -12.74 20.13 -9.38
CA THR A 242 -12.98 20.43 -7.96
C THR A 242 -13.41 21.89 -7.73
N GLY A 243 -12.94 22.83 -8.56
CA GLY A 243 -13.29 24.24 -8.37
C GLY A 243 -12.35 25.19 -9.09
N SER A 244 -12.64 26.48 -8.97
CA SER A 244 -11.67 27.54 -9.27
C SER A 244 -10.64 27.71 -8.14
N LYS A 245 -10.85 27.06 -7.00
CA LYS A 245 -9.98 27.09 -5.82
C LYS A 245 -9.32 25.75 -5.59
N LEU A 246 -8.11 25.79 -5.04
CA LEU A 246 -7.37 24.61 -4.62
C LEU A 246 -7.86 24.17 -3.22
N ASN A 247 -8.18 22.89 -3.09
CA ASN A 247 -8.47 22.27 -1.79
C ASN A 247 -7.15 21.90 -1.11
N PHE A 248 -6.62 22.84 -0.33
CA PHE A 248 -5.40 22.65 0.43
C PHE A 248 -5.60 21.64 1.58
N PRO A 249 -4.68 20.68 1.77
CA PRO A 249 -4.65 19.87 3.00
C PRO A 249 -4.49 20.73 4.26
N ALA A 250 -4.94 20.23 5.41
CA ALA A 250 -4.83 20.91 6.71
C ALA A 250 -3.39 21.36 7.05
N ALA A 251 -2.40 20.63 6.57
CA ALA A 251 -0.97 20.97 6.64
C ALA A 251 -0.61 22.38 6.13
N PHE A 252 -1.44 22.97 5.26
CA PHE A 252 -1.25 24.30 4.67
C PHE A 252 -2.04 25.41 5.38
N GLU A 253 -2.67 25.12 6.51
CA GLU A 253 -3.36 26.12 7.35
C GLU A 253 -2.40 26.91 8.26
N ASP A 254 -1.10 26.58 8.24
CA ASP A 254 -0.07 27.31 8.99
C ASP A 254 -0.03 28.80 8.56
N PRO A 255 -0.06 29.76 9.50
CA PRO A 255 -0.02 31.19 9.20
C PRO A 255 1.17 31.63 8.33
N ARG A 256 2.32 30.93 8.43
CA ARG A 256 3.52 31.17 7.62
C ARG A 256 3.28 30.92 6.12
N LEU A 257 2.29 30.10 5.77
CA LEU A 257 1.96 29.71 4.41
C LEU A 257 0.80 30.52 3.82
N LYS A 258 0.14 31.37 4.61
CA LYS A 258 -1.09 32.05 4.19
C LYS A 258 -0.91 32.85 2.90
N ASP A 259 0.08 33.72 2.85
CA ASP A 259 0.27 34.64 1.72
C ASP A 259 0.64 33.90 0.43
N VAL A 260 1.56 32.93 0.52
CA VAL A 260 1.97 32.12 -0.64
C VAL A 260 0.86 31.17 -1.11
N ARG A 261 0.00 30.71 -0.20
CA ARG A 261 -1.19 29.91 -0.52
C ARG A 261 -2.22 30.74 -1.28
N GLU A 262 -2.49 31.98 -0.82
CA GLU A 262 -3.41 32.91 -1.48
C GLU A 262 -2.88 33.38 -2.85
N GLU A 263 -1.57 33.59 -2.99
CA GLU A 263 -0.92 33.83 -4.29
C GLU A 263 -1.14 32.64 -5.24
N LEU A 264 -0.85 31.42 -4.78
CA LEU A 264 -1.01 30.21 -5.58
C LEU A 264 -2.45 29.96 -6.00
N ASP A 265 -3.42 30.13 -5.09
CA ASP A 265 -4.85 29.94 -5.37
C ASP A 265 -5.34 30.95 -6.42
N ARG A 266 -4.90 32.21 -6.32
CA ARG A 266 -5.22 33.27 -7.29
C ARG A 266 -4.68 32.95 -8.68
N ASP A 267 -3.41 32.55 -8.75
CA ASP A 267 -2.75 32.22 -10.02
C ASP A 267 -3.35 30.95 -10.64
N PHE A 268 -3.68 29.95 -9.81
CA PHE A 268 -4.42 28.76 -10.25
C PHE A 268 -5.79 29.13 -10.80
N ALA A 269 -6.58 29.94 -10.09
CA ALA A 269 -7.91 30.36 -10.53
C ALA A 269 -7.86 31.08 -11.89
N ALA A 270 -6.85 31.91 -12.12
CA ALA A 270 -6.64 32.62 -13.39
C ALA A 270 -6.34 31.66 -14.57
N VAL A 271 -5.62 30.57 -14.33
CA VAL A 271 -5.34 29.52 -15.34
C VAL A 271 -6.56 28.61 -15.53
N ALA A 272 -7.17 28.17 -14.43
CA ALA A 272 -8.30 27.26 -14.41
C ALA A 272 -9.54 27.86 -15.09
N ALA A 273 -9.82 29.16 -14.91
CA ALA A 273 -10.92 29.83 -15.57
C ALA A 273 -10.80 29.76 -17.11
N VAL A 274 -9.61 30.05 -17.65
CA VAL A 274 -9.39 30.04 -19.10
C VAL A 274 -9.48 28.61 -19.66
N LEU A 275 -8.94 27.62 -18.95
CA LEU A 275 -9.02 26.22 -19.35
C LEU A 275 -10.46 25.69 -19.30
N ARG A 276 -11.24 26.09 -18.30
CA ARG A 276 -12.65 25.73 -18.17
C ARG A 276 -13.50 26.30 -19.30
N ASP A 277 -13.15 27.47 -19.81
CA ASP A 277 -13.77 28.04 -21.00
C ASP A 277 -13.35 27.34 -22.31
N GLY A 278 -12.54 26.27 -22.23
CA GLY A 278 -12.01 25.56 -23.39
C GLY A 278 -10.97 26.38 -24.17
N LYS A 279 -10.34 27.37 -23.54
CA LYS A 279 -9.34 28.24 -24.16
C LYS A 279 -7.94 27.88 -23.65
N LEU A 280 -6.93 28.15 -24.47
CA LEU A 280 -5.54 27.97 -24.07
C LEU A 280 -5.11 29.13 -23.15
N PRO A 281 -4.63 28.86 -21.93
CA PRO A 281 -4.13 29.90 -21.04
C PRO A 281 -2.86 30.54 -21.61
N GLU A 282 -2.71 31.85 -21.39
CA GLU A 282 -1.49 32.57 -21.75
C GLU A 282 -0.28 31.95 -21.05
N GLN A 283 0.80 31.71 -21.79
CA GLN A 283 2.02 31.10 -21.24
C GLN A 283 2.58 31.85 -20.03
N GLY A 284 2.44 33.18 -20.01
CA GLY A 284 2.83 34.02 -18.88
C GLY A 284 2.10 33.66 -17.58
N ARG A 285 0.79 33.36 -17.63
CA ARG A 285 0.01 32.97 -16.46
C ARG A 285 0.37 31.59 -15.96
N VAL A 286 0.58 30.64 -16.88
CA VAL A 286 1.03 29.29 -16.52
C VAL A 286 2.43 29.33 -15.89
N MET A 287 3.30 30.24 -16.36
CA MET A 287 4.61 30.47 -15.76
C MET A 287 4.51 31.10 -14.37
N GLN A 288 3.66 32.10 -14.18
CA GLN A 288 3.40 32.73 -12.87
C GLN A 288 2.90 31.70 -11.86
N PHE A 289 1.89 30.90 -12.22
CA PHE A 289 1.41 29.79 -11.40
C PHE A 289 2.54 28.80 -11.04
N GLY A 290 3.42 28.47 -12.00
CA GLY A 290 4.58 27.64 -11.74
C GLY A 290 5.61 28.25 -10.78
N LEU A 291 5.78 29.57 -10.80
CA LEU A 291 6.65 30.29 -9.86
C LEU A 291 6.04 30.33 -8.46
N ALA A 292 4.73 30.61 -8.35
CA ALA A 292 4.00 30.56 -7.09
C ALA A 292 4.08 29.17 -6.45
N LEU A 293 3.94 28.10 -7.25
CA LEU A 293 4.04 26.71 -6.76
C LEU A 293 5.44 26.41 -6.19
N ARG A 294 6.49 26.86 -6.87
CA ARG A 294 7.87 26.70 -6.38
C ARG A 294 8.10 27.44 -5.06
N ARG A 295 7.64 28.70 -4.98
CA ARG A 295 7.71 29.48 -3.74
C ARG A 295 6.97 28.79 -2.59
N LEU A 296 5.75 28.28 -2.84
CA LEU A 296 5.03 27.51 -1.84
C LEU A 296 5.83 26.29 -1.39
N GLY A 297 6.45 25.55 -2.32
CA GLY A 297 7.31 24.41 -1.99
C GLY A 297 8.51 24.78 -1.10
N ASP A 298 9.18 25.90 -1.40
CA ASP A 298 10.33 26.39 -0.64
C ASP A 298 9.93 26.79 0.80
N VAL A 299 8.82 27.52 0.96
CA VAL A 299 8.33 27.98 2.27
C VAL A 299 7.66 26.84 3.06
N ALA A 300 6.96 25.93 2.40
CA ALA A 300 6.34 24.77 3.03
C ALA A 300 7.36 23.72 3.47
N GLY A 301 8.55 23.68 2.87
CA GLY A 301 9.59 22.70 3.16
C GLY A 301 9.92 22.56 4.67
N PRO A 302 10.25 23.64 5.39
CA PRO A 302 10.44 23.62 6.84
C PRO A 302 9.17 23.25 7.62
N VAL A 303 8.01 23.82 7.28
CA VAL A 303 6.72 23.53 7.94
C VAL A 303 6.38 22.05 7.87
N ILE A 304 6.49 21.46 6.68
CA ILE A 304 6.22 20.04 6.42
C ILE A 304 7.13 19.11 7.24
N ARG A 305 8.35 19.54 7.62
CA ARG A 305 9.25 18.74 8.47
C ARG A 305 8.83 18.72 9.94
N GLU A 306 8.06 19.72 10.38
CA GLU A 306 7.57 19.85 11.75
C GLU A 306 6.23 19.11 11.96
N LEU A 307 5.54 18.76 10.88
CA LEU A 307 4.26 18.06 10.92
C LEU A 307 4.38 16.58 11.33
N PRO A 308 3.29 15.98 11.86
CA PRO A 308 3.16 14.54 11.96
C PRO A 308 3.40 13.86 10.61
N PHE A 309 3.93 12.64 10.65
CA PHE A 309 4.34 11.91 9.44
C PHE A 309 3.22 11.82 8.39
N ASP A 310 1.99 11.50 8.81
CA ASP A 310 0.86 11.33 7.89
C ASP A 310 0.50 12.64 7.17
N ASP A 311 0.48 13.77 7.90
CA ASP A 311 0.22 15.10 7.34
C ASP A 311 1.36 15.55 6.41
N ALA A 312 2.62 15.28 6.79
CA ALA A 312 3.77 15.59 5.97
C ALA A 312 3.75 14.81 4.63
N VAL A 313 3.34 13.54 4.66
CA VAL A 313 3.16 12.71 3.45
C VAL A 313 2.01 13.26 2.60
N GLY A 314 0.89 13.62 3.21
CA GLY A 314 -0.25 14.23 2.52
C GLY A 314 0.12 15.54 1.82
N ALA A 315 0.84 16.43 2.52
CA ALA A 315 1.29 17.70 1.99
C ALA A 315 2.25 17.55 0.80
N ARG A 316 3.24 16.66 0.91
CA ARG A 316 4.17 16.36 -0.20
C ARG A 316 3.46 15.76 -1.40
N ARG A 317 2.52 14.84 -1.17
CA ARG A 317 1.71 14.25 -2.24
C ARG A 317 0.90 15.33 -2.97
N PHE A 318 0.30 16.26 -2.24
CA PHE A 318 -0.44 17.38 -2.83
C PHE A 318 0.45 18.24 -3.73
N LEU A 319 1.62 18.68 -3.24
CA LEU A 319 2.56 19.48 -4.04
C LEU A 319 3.03 18.74 -5.30
N ASN A 320 3.36 17.46 -5.17
CA ASN A 320 3.77 16.63 -6.32
C ASN A 320 2.65 16.52 -7.36
N ARG A 321 1.39 16.31 -6.94
CA ARG A 321 0.25 16.25 -7.86
C ARG A 321 0.04 17.58 -8.58
N LEU A 322 0.22 18.70 -7.87
CA LEU A 322 0.07 20.03 -8.46
C LEU A 322 1.20 20.34 -9.45
N GLU A 323 2.42 19.88 -9.18
CA GLU A 323 3.55 19.98 -10.11
C GLU A 323 3.32 19.14 -11.37
N VAL A 324 2.81 17.91 -11.21
CA VAL A 324 2.41 17.04 -12.32
C VAL A 324 1.29 17.69 -13.16
N ALA A 325 0.28 18.29 -12.52
CA ALA A 325 -0.78 19.02 -13.20
C ALA A 325 -0.24 20.24 -13.98
N LEU A 326 0.74 20.96 -13.42
CA LEU A 326 1.39 22.08 -14.10
C LEU A 326 2.07 21.65 -15.41
N ILE A 327 2.66 20.45 -15.46
CA ILE A 327 3.21 19.89 -16.71
C ILE A 327 2.10 19.73 -17.76
N ALA A 328 0.93 19.24 -17.36
CA ALA A 328 -0.22 19.10 -18.24
C ALA A 328 -0.77 20.46 -18.72
N PHE A 329 -0.82 21.48 -17.86
CA PHE A 329 -1.26 22.84 -18.25
C PHE A 329 -0.33 23.51 -19.27
N LYS A 330 0.96 23.19 -19.25
CA LYS A 330 1.96 23.67 -20.21
C LYS A 330 1.85 23.00 -21.59
N ALA A 331 1.15 21.87 -21.69
CA ALA A 331 1.01 21.17 -22.96
C ALA A 331 0.17 22.02 -23.95
N PRO A 332 0.49 22.02 -25.26
CA PRO A 332 -0.21 22.84 -26.25
C PRO A 332 -1.70 22.48 -26.39
N ASN A 333 -2.08 21.28 -25.98
CA ASN A 333 -3.45 20.76 -26.03
C ASN A 333 -4.14 20.74 -24.65
N SER A 334 -3.65 21.52 -23.68
CA SER A 334 -4.20 21.54 -22.31
C SER A 334 -5.68 21.94 -22.26
N PHE A 335 -6.11 22.85 -23.12
CA PHE A 335 -7.51 23.27 -23.24
C PHE A 335 -8.47 22.14 -23.66
N LEU A 336 -7.99 21.11 -24.35
CA LEU A 336 -8.82 19.97 -24.75
C LEU A 336 -8.99 18.94 -23.63
N MET A 337 -8.16 19.01 -22.59
CA MET A 337 -8.19 18.07 -21.47
C MET A 337 -9.46 18.21 -20.63
N PHE A 338 -10.12 19.37 -20.67
CA PHE A 338 -11.35 19.61 -19.95
C PHE A 338 -12.49 19.89 -20.93
N ASN A 339 -13.65 19.28 -20.70
CA ASN A 339 -14.84 19.59 -21.46
C ASN A 339 -15.72 20.58 -20.66
N PRO A 340 -15.90 21.84 -21.12
CA PRO A 340 -16.75 22.82 -20.43
C PRO A 340 -18.16 22.31 -20.13
N ALA A 341 -18.73 21.54 -21.06
CA ALA A 341 -20.09 21.02 -20.97
C ALA A 341 -20.32 20.18 -19.70
N TRP A 342 -19.28 19.52 -19.17
CA TRP A 342 -19.36 18.69 -17.98
C TRP A 342 -19.83 19.45 -16.73
N THR A 343 -19.57 20.76 -16.67
CA THR A 343 -19.97 21.58 -15.52
C THR A 343 -21.37 22.19 -15.64
N THR A 344 -21.84 22.46 -16.86
CA THR A 344 -23.09 23.19 -17.10
C THR A 344 -24.23 22.26 -17.52
N GLU A 345 -23.95 21.38 -18.46
CA GLU A 345 -24.95 20.53 -19.11
C GLU A 345 -24.79 19.06 -18.70
N GLY A 346 -23.61 18.68 -18.21
CA GLY A 346 -23.25 17.30 -17.92
C GLY A 346 -22.61 16.66 -19.14
N GLY A 347 -22.92 15.41 -19.39
CA GLY A 347 -22.43 14.73 -20.58
C GLY A 347 -23.01 13.34 -20.72
N SER A 348 -22.68 12.66 -21.81
CA SER A 348 -23.03 11.26 -21.97
C SER A 348 -21.88 10.33 -21.55
N VAL A 349 -22.20 9.11 -21.10
CA VAL A 349 -21.20 8.07 -20.82
C VAL A 349 -20.27 7.84 -22.03
N GLY A 350 -20.80 7.82 -23.25
CA GLY A 350 -20.01 7.68 -24.48
C GLY A 350 -19.05 8.84 -24.72
N GLU A 351 -19.46 10.08 -24.42
CA GLU A 351 -18.55 11.24 -24.49
C GLU A 351 -17.45 11.17 -23.43
N LEU A 352 -17.79 10.77 -22.21
CA LEU A 352 -16.82 10.57 -21.14
C LEU A 352 -15.79 9.50 -21.54
N VAL A 353 -16.25 8.34 -22.03
CA VAL A 353 -15.38 7.25 -22.48
C VAL A 353 -14.46 7.70 -23.61
N LYS A 354 -14.98 8.41 -24.62
CA LYS A 354 -14.18 8.95 -25.73
C LYS A 354 -13.13 9.93 -25.24
N HIS A 355 -13.49 10.80 -24.29
CA HIS A 355 -12.57 11.75 -23.69
C HIS A 355 -11.47 11.02 -22.92
N MET A 356 -11.83 10.07 -22.06
CA MET A 356 -10.88 9.26 -21.31
C MET A 356 -9.95 8.46 -22.24
N ALA A 357 -10.47 7.85 -23.31
CA ALA A 357 -9.68 7.14 -24.30
C ALA A 357 -8.69 8.07 -25.02
N LYS A 358 -9.14 9.27 -25.42
CA LYS A 358 -8.31 10.27 -26.10
C LYS A 358 -7.13 10.73 -25.23
N PHE A 359 -7.37 10.94 -23.93
CA PHE A 359 -6.37 11.43 -22.99
C PHE A 359 -5.69 10.33 -22.18
N LYS A 360 -5.99 9.06 -22.47
CA LYS A 360 -5.52 7.88 -21.73
C LYS A 360 -5.79 7.97 -20.23
N LEU A 361 -6.93 8.55 -19.86
CA LEU A 361 -7.38 8.66 -18.49
C LEU A 361 -7.99 7.33 -18.03
N GLN A 362 -7.85 7.07 -16.74
CA GLN A 362 -8.46 5.94 -16.06
C GLN A 362 -9.32 6.49 -14.91
N PHE A 363 -10.25 5.70 -14.40
CA PHE A 363 -10.92 6.00 -13.14
C PHE A 363 -9.93 5.78 -11.99
N GLY A 364 -9.83 6.76 -11.11
CA GLY A 364 -9.07 6.70 -9.87
C GLY A 364 -9.93 6.21 -8.70
N PRO A 365 -9.31 6.05 -7.52
CA PRO A 365 -10.03 5.70 -6.31
C PRO A 365 -11.02 6.81 -5.92
N VAL A 366 -12.21 6.40 -5.48
CA VAL A 366 -13.28 7.30 -5.07
C VAL A 366 -12.97 7.95 -3.72
N SER A 367 -13.50 9.16 -3.52
CA SER A 367 -13.55 9.77 -2.18
C SER A 367 -14.58 9.03 -1.32
N ALA A 368 -14.40 9.01 0.00
CA ALA A 368 -15.35 8.34 0.91
C ALA A 368 -16.80 8.81 0.72
N ASP A 369 -16.99 10.07 0.32
CA ASP A 369 -18.31 10.70 0.17
C ASP A 369 -18.96 10.47 -1.21
N SER A 370 -18.28 9.84 -2.16
CA SER A 370 -18.71 9.77 -3.58
C SER A 370 -18.95 8.34 -4.08
N SER A 371 -19.12 7.38 -3.17
CA SER A 371 -19.32 5.96 -3.51
C SER A 371 -20.57 5.74 -4.39
N GLU A 372 -21.66 6.45 -4.12
CA GLU A 372 -22.92 6.37 -4.88
C GLU A 372 -22.73 6.80 -6.34
N SER A 373 -21.93 7.84 -6.59
CA SER A 373 -21.61 8.32 -7.95
C SER A 373 -20.86 7.27 -8.77
N TYR A 374 -19.97 6.49 -8.15
CA TYR A 374 -19.28 5.38 -8.82
C TYR A 374 -20.22 4.23 -9.15
N ALA A 375 -21.19 3.92 -8.27
CA ALA A 375 -22.21 2.91 -8.54
C ALA A 375 -23.13 3.32 -9.70
N ALA A 376 -23.55 4.59 -9.74
CA ALA A 376 -24.34 5.12 -10.86
C ALA A 376 -23.54 5.10 -12.17
N LEU A 377 -22.26 5.46 -12.13
CA LEU A 377 -21.37 5.42 -13.29
C LEU A 377 -21.15 3.99 -13.79
N HIS A 378 -20.97 3.04 -12.88
CA HIS A 378 -20.87 1.62 -13.19
C HIS A 378 -22.09 1.14 -13.98
N LYS A 379 -23.29 1.42 -13.48
CA LYS A 379 -24.54 1.06 -14.16
C LYS A 379 -24.65 1.71 -15.54
N GLY A 380 -24.26 2.98 -15.65
CA GLY A 380 -24.21 3.71 -16.92
C GLY A 380 -23.28 3.07 -17.95
N LEU A 381 -22.05 2.75 -17.54
CA LEU A 381 -21.05 2.09 -18.39
C LEU A 381 -21.45 0.66 -18.78
N SER A 382 -22.00 -0.11 -17.84
CA SER A 382 -22.47 -1.48 -18.09
C SER A 382 -23.63 -1.50 -19.09
N THR A 383 -24.60 -0.59 -18.93
CA THR A 383 -25.71 -0.43 -19.87
C THR A 383 -25.21 -0.02 -21.24
N TYR A 384 -24.25 0.90 -21.29
CA TYR A 384 -23.67 1.36 -22.55
C TYR A 384 -22.92 0.23 -23.28
N LEU A 385 -22.10 -0.54 -22.55
CA LEU A 385 -21.43 -1.72 -23.09
C LEU A 385 -22.43 -2.73 -23.66
N PHE A 386 -23.51 -3.03 -22.92
CA PHE A 386 -24.55 -3.93 -23.39
C PHE A 386 -25.13 -3.48 -24.73
N VAL A 387 -25.49 -2.20 -24.85
CA VAL A 387 -26.00 -1.61 -26.10
C VAL A 387 -24.99 -1.76 -27.25
N LEU A 388 -23.70 -1.53 -26.99
CA LEU A 388 -22.65 -1.66 -28.02
C LEU A 388 -22.43 -3.11 -28.48
N THR A 389 -22.71 -4.09 -27.62
CA THR A 389 -22.55 -5.51 -27.95
C THR A 389 -23.74 -6.14 -28.66
N GLN A 390 -24.88 -5.45 -28.74
CA GLN A 390 -26.05 -5.98 -29.46
C GLN A 390 -25.76 -6.09 -30.96
N PRO A 391 -26.18 -7.18 -31.63
CA PRO A 391 -26.07 -7.30 -33.07
C PRO A 391 -26.89 -6.18 -33.74
N LYS A 392 -26.27 -5.46 -34.68
CA LYS A 392 -26.99 -4.51 -35.55
C LYS A 392 -28.01 -5.30 -36.34
N LYS A 393 -29.30 -5.00 -36.12
CA LYS A 393 -30.40 -5.58 -36.90
C LYS A 393 -30.43 -5.02 -38.31
#